data_AF-A0A7H8V4R2-F1
#
_entry.id   AF-A0A7H8V4R2-F1
#
_cell.length_a   1.000
_cell.length_b   1.000
_cell.length_c   1.000
_cell.angle_alpha   90.00
_cell.angle_beta   90.00
_cell.angle_gamma   90.00
#
_symmetry.space_group_name_H-M   'P 1'
#
loop_
_entity.id
_entity.type
_entity.pdbx_description
1 polymer ?
#
loop_
_entity_poly.entity_id
_entity_poly.type
_entity_poly.pdbx_seq_one_letter_code
_entity_poly.pdbx_strand_id
1 'polypeptide(L)' 'MIQIIVNAFVEEGKTGAVVEVLFASADHEKVKAKYQELKIQYPNNYLAIYDLPLDTDLNILDHYPSVFIGKEEFE' A
#
# COMPACT_ATOMS: atom_id res chain seq x y z
N MET A 1 -12.60 9.02 9.17
CA MET A 1 -11.79 8.46 8.06
C MET A 1 -11.00 7.30 8.62
N ILE A 2 -10.73 6.29 7.80
CA ILE A 2 -9.78 5.24 8.14
C ILE A 2 -8.49 5.47 7.37
N GLN A 3 -7.43 4.84 7.83
CA GLN A 3 -6.18 4.72 7.10
C GLN A 3 -5.97 3.28 6.66
N ILE A 4 -5.44 3.12 5.45
CA ILE A 4 -4.98 1.82 4.94
C ILE A 4 -3.51 1.86 4.59
N ILE A 5 -2.83 0.73 4.78
CA ILE A 5 -1.46 0.50 4.34
C ILE A 5 -1.51 -0.30 3.05
N VAL A 6 -0.94 0.27 2.00
CA VAL A 6 -0.79 -0.35 0.69
C VAL A 6 0.64 -0.81 0.51
N ASN A 7 0.80 -2.01 0.00
CA ASN A 7 2.05 -2.58 -0.46
C ASN A 7 2.00 -2.72 -1.97
N ALA A 8 3.06 -2.27 -2.63
CA ALA A 8 3.28 -2.49 -4.04
C ALA A 8 4.65 -3.14 -4.25
N PHE A 9 4.72 -4.06 -5.20
CA PHE A 9 5.94 -4.78 -5.56
C PHE A 9 5.85 -5.35 -6.96
N VAL A 10 7.00 -5.60 -7.59
CA VAL A 10 7.09 -6.34 -8.85
C VAL A 10 7.46 -7.78 -8.54
N GLU A 11 6.60 -8.73 -8.92
CA GLU A 11 6.94 -10.14 -8.79
C GLU A 11 8.09 -10.52 -9.73
N GLU A 12 8.96 -11.41 -9.27
CA GLU A 12 10.07 -11.92 -10.05
C GLU A 12 9.57 -12.52 -11.38
N GLY A 13 10.14 -12.05 -12.49
CA GLY A 13 9.77 -12.51 -13.83
C GLY A 13 8.47 -11.92 -14.39
N LYS A 14 7.80 -10.99 -13.68
CA LYS A 14 6.65 -10.23 -14.19
C LYS A 14 7.03 -8.79 -14.51
N THR A 15 6.35 -8.21 -15.50
CA THR A 15 6.51 -6.79 -15.88
C THR A 15 5.51 -5.86 -15.19
N GLY A 16 4.45 -6.41 -14.58
CA GLY A 16 3.42 -5.65 -13.90
C GLY A 16 3.65 -5.58 -12.40
N ALA A 17 3.44 -4.41 -11.82
CA ALA A 17 3.37 -4.24 -10.37
C ALA A 17 2.10 -4.87 -9.81
N VAL A 18 2.23 -5.54 -8.68
CA VAL A 18 1.13 -6.04 -7.85
C VAL A 18 0.92 -5.03 -6.72
N VAL A 19 -0.34 -4.75 -6.41
CA VAL A 19 -0.73 -3.84 -5.35
C VAL A 19 -1.72 -4.56 -4.44
N GLU A 20 -1.48 -4.49 -3.13
CA GLU A 20 -2.33 -5.10 -2.11
C GLU A 20 -2.50 -4.19 -0.90
N VAL A 21 -3.64 -4.35 -0.20
CA VAL A 21 -3.90 -3.69 1.08
C VAL A 21 -3.50 -4.65 2.20
N LEU A 22 -2.55 -4.24 3.03
CA LEU A 22 -2.03 -5.07 4.13
C LEU A 22 -2.70 -4.78 5.48
N PHE A 23 -3.22 -3.58 5.67
CA PHE A 23 -3.82 -3.18 6.94
C PHE A 23 -4.81 -2.04 6.75
N ALA A 24 -5.87 -2.02 7.58
CA ALA A 24 -6.88 -0.97 7.58
C ALA A 24 -7.34 -0.69 9.02
N SER A 25 -7.40 0.58 9.42
CA SER A 25 -7.82 0.95 10.78
C SER A 25 -8.20 2.43 10.89
N ALA A 26 -9.15 2.74 11.77
CA ALA A 26 -9.45 4.11 12.21
C ALA A 26 -8.47 4.62 13.30
N ASP A 27 -7.68 3.71 13.89
CA ASP A 27 -6.66 4.02 14.89
C ASP A 27 -5.33 4.27 14.20
N HIS A 28 -4.96 5.55 14.06
CA HIS A 28 -3.80 5.99 13.28
C HIS A 28 -2.47 5.61 13.97
N GLU A 29 -2.43 5.48 15.29
CA GLU A 29 -1.23 5.03 16.01
C GLU A 29 -0.96 3.56 15.72
N LYS A 30 -2.01 2.72 15.66
CA LYS A 30 -1.87 1.32 15.23
C LYS A 30 -1.41 1.21 13.78
N VAL A 31 -1.89 2.06 12.89
CA VAL A 31 -1.44 2.10 11.48
C VAL A 31 0.04 2.44 11.42
N LYS A 32 0.47 3.47 12.15
CA LYS A 32 1.88 3.89 12.18
C LYS A 32 2.79 2.79 12.75
N ALA A 33 2.39 2.12 13.82
CA ALA A 33 3.14 1.00 14.40
C ALA A 33 3.26 -0.16 13.40
N LYS A 34 2.13 -0.56 12.79
CA LYS A 34 2.10 -1.63 11.78
C LYS A 34 2.94 -1.28 10.56
N TYR A 35 2.94 -0.04 10.12
CA TYR A 35 3.75 0.44 9.01
C TYR A 35 5.26 0.25 9.26
N GLN A 36 5.74 0.54 10.47
CA GLN A 36 7.15 0.31 10.81
C GLN A 36 7.52 -1.19 10.78
N GLU A 37 6.63 -2.06 11.28
CA GLU A 37 6.82 -3.51 11.19
C GLU A 37 6.89 -3.98 9.73
N LEU A 38 5.99 -3.48 8.89
CA LEU A 38 5.93 -3.83 7.47
C LEU A 38 7.15 -3.34 6.68
N LYS A 39 7.70 -2.15 6.99
CA LYS A 39 8.94 -1.68 6.37
C LYS A 39 10.14 -2.59 6.65
N ILE A 40 10.18 -3.23 7.82
CA ILE A 40 11.23 -4.20 8.16
C ILE A 40 10.99 -5.52 7.42
N GLN A 41 9.74 -5.95 7.32
CA GLN A 41 9.36 -7.20 6.66
C GLN A 41 9.52 -7.14 5.13
N TYR A 42 9.25 -5.98 4.53
CA TYR A 42 9.27 -5.76 3.09
C TYR A 42 10.21 -4.60 2.73
N PRO A 43 11.54 -4.76 2.95
CA PRO A 43 12.49 -3.65 2.82
C PRO A 43 12.63 -3.13 1.38
N ASN A 44 12.29 -3.94 0.38
CA ASN A 44 12.41 -3.60 -1.04
C ASN A 44 11.06 -3.26 -1.69
N ASN A 45 9.97 -3.26 -0.92
CA ASN A 45 8.66 -2.95 -1.47
C ASN A 45 8.31 -1.48 -1.23
N TYR A 46 7.45 -0.95 -2.09
CA TYR A 46 6.88 0.38 -1.89
C TYR A 46 5.68 0.27 -0.95
N LEU A 47 5.76 0.94 0.20
CA LEU A 47 4.68 1.00 1.18
C LEU A 47 4.14 2.43 1.29
N ALA A 48 2.82 2.58 1.29
CA ALA A 48 2.14 3.87 1.45
C ALA A 48 0.97 3.79 2.42
N ILE A 49 0.66 4.91 3.07
CA ILE A 49 -0.53 5.08 3.91
C ILE A 49 -1.47 6.05 3.20
N TYR A 50 -2.74 5.66 3.04
CA TYR A 50 -3.79 6.50 2.48
C TYR A 50 -4.89 6.75 3.51
N ASP A 51 -5.44 7.97 3.52
CA ASP A 51 -6.68 8.31 4.22
C ASP A 51 -7.88 8.16 3.27
N LEU A 52 -8.96 7.54 3.76
CA LEU A 52 -10.18 7.32 2.97
C LEU A 52 -11.44 7.24 3.87
N PRO A 53 -12.64 7.52 3.31
CA PRO A 53 -13.91 7.17 3.94
C PRO A 53 -13.99 5.66 4.25
N LEU A 54 -14.68 5.31 5.34
CA LEU A 54 -14.81 3.91 5.80
C LEU A 54 -15.55 3.03 4.77
N ASP A 55 -16.50 3.62 4.07
CA ASP A 55 -17.40 3.01 3.09
C ASP A 55 -16.88 3.12 1.64
N THR A 56 -15.60 3.47 1.47
CA THR A 56 -14.97 3.48 0.14
C THR A 56 -14.97 2.07 -0.44
N ASP A 57 -15.64 1.87 -1.57
CA ASP A 57 -15.53 0.64 -2.33
C ASP A 57 -14.18 0.63 -3.08
N LEU A 58 -13.29 -0.27 -2.65
CA LEU A 58 -11.94 -0.37 -3.21
C LEU A 58 -11.96 -0.96 -4.63
N ASN A 59 -13.02 -1.67 -5.04
CA ASN A 59 -13.11 -2.29 -6.37
C ASN A 59 -13.38 -1.28 -7.49
N ILE A 60 -13.93 -0.11 -7.14
CA ILE A 60 -14.27 0.96 -8.09
C ILE A 60 -13.23 2.07 -8.11
N LEU A 61 -12.13 1.92 -7.36
CA LEU A 61 -11.02 2.86 -7.42
C LEU A 61 -10.29 2.62 -8.74
N ASP A 62 -10.65 3.40 -9.77
CA ASP A 62 -10.10 3.38 -11.14
C ASP A 62 -8.57 3.33 -11.19
N HIS A 63 -7.94 3.86 -10.14
CA HIS A 63 -6.51 4.00 -9.99
C HIS A 63 -6.11 3.75 -8.54
N TYR A 64 -6.38 2.55 -8.03
CA TYR A 64 -5.72 2.10 -6.80
C TYR A 64 -4.40 1.39 -7.11
N PRO A 65 -3.25 2.09 -6.99
CA PRO A 65 -3.04 3.50 -6.74
C PRO A 65 -2.64 4.24 -8.03
N SER A 66 -3.06 5.50 -8.18
CA SER A 66 -2.69 6.45 -9.24
C SER A 66 -1.21 6.86 -9.19
N VAL A 67 -0.41 6.12 -8.44
CA VAL A 67 1.04 6.17 -8.45
C VAL A 67 1.46 5.13 -9.48
N PHE A 68 1.89 5.58 -10.65
CA PHE A 68 2.72 4.72 -11.48
C PHE A 68 3.98 4.46 -10.66
N ILE A 69 4.11 3.22 -10.17
CA ILE A 69 5.32 2.78 -9.49
C ILE A 69 6.13 2.09 -10.58
N GLY A 70 7.05 2.85 -11.15
CA GLY A 70 8.06 2.32 -12.05
C GLY A 70 8.99 1.35 -11.31
N LYS A 71 9.90 0.74 -12.06
CA LYS A 71 10.88 -0.15 -11.46
C LYS A 71 11.88 0.64 -10.61
N GLU A 72 12.13 1.88 -11.00
CA GLU A 72 13.05 2.83 -10.39
C GLU A 72 12.68 3.23 -8.96
N GLU A 73 11.41 3.14 -8.57
CA GLU A 73 10.95 3.41 -7.20
C GLU A 73 11.25 2.26 -6.22
N PHE A 74 11.71 1.11 -6.74
CA PHE A 74 12.16 -0.04 -5.96
C PHE A 74 13.68 -0.16 -5.84
N GLU A 75 14.45 0.70 -6.53
CA GLU A 75 15.93 0.74 -6.53
C GLU A 75 16.47 1.84 -5.59
#